data_AF-A0A142X6H0-F1
#
_entry.id   AF-A0A142X6H0-F1
#
_cell.length_a   1.000
_cell.length_b   1.000
_cell.length_c   1.000
_cell.angle_alpha   90.00
_cell.angle_beta   90.00
_cell.angle_gamma   90.00
#
_symmetry.space_group_name_H-M   'P 1'
#
loop_
_entity.id
_entity.type
_entity.pdbx_description
1 polymer ?
#
loop_
_entity_poly.entity_id
_entity_poly.type
_entity_poly.pdbx_seq_one_letter_code
_entity_poly.pdbx_strand_id
1 'polypeptide(L)'
;MAESPVVKSASEDLEDHGHKPGEHGGILVSLGRDSYHIEAVFESGGKLRLYTLGKDESRVIDVETQSLKGFVKAVGGNDAQPVTFAAESQEGDAANRTSQFVGILPAELSGSPVVVTIPNIVIAGERFRLGFESSAAAHDEAMPSKVADEEERQLYLTPGGIYTQADIEANGAVTASQKFRGLMSSHDMQPKTGDRICPITSTKATSKFSWVIDGKTYEFCCPPCVDEFVKLAKADPSAVKLPSEYVKR
;
A
#
# COMPACT_ATOMS: atom_id res chain seq x y z
N MET A 1 39.58 17.46 -39.28
CA MET A 1 38.45 17.86 -38.41
C MET A 1 37.16 17.48 -39.11
N ALA A 2 36.58 16.34 -38.75
CA ALA A 2 35.21 15.96 -39.07
C ALA A 2 34.87 14.78 -38.14
N GLU A 3 34.53 15.13 -36.91
CA GLU A 3 33.99 14.22 -35.91
C GLU A 3 32.51 14.00 -36.29
N SER A 4 32.11 12.75 -36.54
CA SER A 4 30.71 12.37 -36.77
C SER A 4 30.18 11.62 -35.54
N PRO A 5 28.92 11.84 -35.18
CA PRO A 5 28.48 11.76 -33.79
C PRO A 5 28.06 10.35 -33.36
N VAL A 6 28.33 10.07 -32.10
CA VAL A 6 27.90 8.91 -31.32
C VAL A 6 26.38 8.81 -31.34
N VAL A 7 25.89 7.66 -31.82
CA VAL A 7 24.48 7.27 -31.74
C VAL A 7 24.20 6.90 -30.27
N LYS A 8 23.43 7.73 -29.57
CA LYS A 8 22.90 7.39 -28.24
C LYS A 8 21.69 6.49 -28.40
N SER A 9 21.81 5.28 -27.86
CA SER A 9 20.73 4.31 -27.68
C SER A 9 19.56 4.94 -26.94
N ALA A 10 18.36 4.82 -27.50
CA ALA A 10 17.12 5.00 -26.77
C ALA A 10 17.03 3.85 -25.77
N SER A 11 17.08 4.17 -24.47
CA SER A 11 16.66 3.27 -23.40
C SER A 11 15.17 3.52 -23.20
N GLU A 12 14.39 2.52 -23.61
CA GLU A 12 12.94 2.43 -23.45
C GLU A 12 12.56 2.50 -21.96
N ASP A 13 11.49 3.22 -21.70
CA ASP A 13 10.82 3.39 -20.42
C ASP A 13 10.55 2.05 -19.72
N LEU A 14 11.22 1.83 -18.59
CA LEU A 14 10.78 0.87 -17.59
C LEU A 14 9.70 1.57 -16.76
N GLU A 15 8.45 1.47 -17.23
CA GLU A 15 7.28 1.84 -16.45
C GLU A 15 7.22 0.97 -15.19
N ASP A 16 7.47 1.62 -14.06
CA ASP A 16 7.34 1.11 -12.70
C ASP A 16 5.87 0.78 -12.42
N HIS A 17 5.49 -0.49 -12.54
CA HIS A 17 4.13 -0.95 -12.25
C HIS A 17 3.91 -1.04 -10.73
N GLY A 18 3.57 0.08 -10.10
CA GLY A 18 3.22 0.15 -8.69
C GLY A 18 1.95 -0.65 -8.37
N HIS A 19 2.07 -1.66 -7.51
CA HIS A 19 0.95 -2.41 -6.96
C HIS A 19 0.09 -1.51 -6.05
N LYS A 20 -1.23 -1.47 -6.29
CA LYS A 20 -2.17 -0.71 -5.45
C LYS A 20 -2.77 -1.61 -4.35
N PRO A 21 -3.14 -1.06 -3.19
CA PRO A 21 -4.00 -1.78 -2.24
C PRO A 21 -5.35 -2.07 -2.90
N GLY A 22 -5.82 -3.32 -2.84
CA GLY A 22 -7.15 -3.73 -3.30
C GLY A 22 -8.24 -3.46 -2.26
N GLU A 23 -9.51 -3.57 -2.66
CA GLU A 23 -10.67 -3.27 -1.80
C GLU A 23 -10.81 -4.19 -0.58
N HIS A 24 -10.25 -5.41 -0.62
CA HIS A 24 -10.21 -6.33 0.51
C HIS A 24 -8.94 -6.17 1.36
N GLY A 25 -8.18 -5.09 1.16
CA GLY A 25 -6.89 -4.86 1.82
C GLY A 25 -5.78 -5.77 1.28
N GLY A 26 -5.98 -6.39 0.12
CA GLY A 26 -5.00 -7.24 -0.54
C GLY A 26 -4.05 -6.48 -1.45
N ILE A 27 -3.12 -7.22 -2.05
CA ILE A 27 -2.21 -6.70 -3.08
C ILE A 27 -2.89 -6.88 -4.44
N LEU A 28 -3.16 -5.78 -5.13
CA LEU A 28 -3.76 -5.81 -6.45
C LEU A 28 -2.71 -5.92 -7.56
N VAL A 29 -2.92 -6.87 -8.49
CA VAL A 29 -2.03 -7.13 -9.62
C VAL A 29 -2.81 -7.13 -10.93
N SER A 30 -2.46 -6.22 -11.84
CA SER A 30 -3.07 -6.14 -13.18
C SER A 30 -2.50 -7.21 -14.13
N LEU A 31 -3.37 -7.84 -14.90
CA LEU A 31 -3.06 -8.83 -15.93
C LEU A 31 -3.69 -8.42 -17.28
N GLY A 32 -3.05 -8.82 -18.38
CA GLY A 32 -3.63 -8.65 -19.73
C GLY A 32 -3.89 -7.19 -20.11
N ARG A 33 -2.91 -6.30 -19.86
CA ARG A 33 -3.03 -4.85 -20.10
C ARG A 33 -4.24 -4.25 -19.38
N ASP A 34 -4.36 -4.54 -18.08
CA ASP A 34 -5.41 -3.98 -17.21
C ASP A 34 -6.82 -4.51 -17.50
N SER A 35 -6.93 -5.60 -18.27
CA SER A 35 -8.22 -6.22 -18.58
C SER A 35 -8.74 -7.08 -17.43
N TYR A 36 -7.84 -7.58 -16.60
CA TYR A 36 -8.12 -8.43 -15.45
C TYR A 36 -7.24 -8.01 -14.29
N HIS A 37 -7.72 -8.23 -13.08
CA HIS A 37 -6.93 -8.02 -11.87
C HIS A 37 -6.99 -9.26 -10.99
N ILE A 38 -5.93 -9.45 -10.21
CA ILE A 38 -5.90 -10.41 -9.11
C ILE A 38 -5.67 -9.64 -7.83
N GLU A 39 -6.53 -9.84 -6.84
CA GLU A 39 -6.27 -9.36 -5.49
C GLU A 39 -5.77 -10.50 -4.62
N ALA A 40 -4.57 -10.34 -4.07
CA ALA A 40 -3.93 -11.31 -3.17
C ALA A 40 -4.13 -10.89 -1.71
N VAL A 41 -4.87 -11.69 -0.94
CA VAL A 41 -5.18 -11.45 0.47
C VAL A 41 -4.47 -12.50 1.34
N PHE A 42 -3.70 -12.02 2.31
CA PHE A 42 -3.05 -12.87 3.31
C PHE A 42 -3.95 -13.00 4.53
N GLU A 43 -4.27 -14.22 4.91
CA GLU A 43 -5.10 -14.56 6.07
C GLU A 43 -4.24 -15.18 7.19
N SER A 44 -4.81 -15.20 8.40
CA SER A 44 -4.20 -15.91 9.53
C SER A 44 -3.94 -17.39 9.21
N GLY A 45 -2.85 -17.94 9.73
CA GLY A 45 -2.47 -19.33 9.49
C GLY A 45 -1.77 -19.58 8.15
N GLY A 46 -1.22 -18.52 7.53
CA GLY A 46 -0.45 -18.64 6.28
C GLY A 46 -1.31 -18.87 5.04
N LYS A 47 -2.62 -18.69 5.15
CA LYS A 47 -3.52 -18.77 3.99
C LYS A 47 -3.30 -17.57 3.07
N LEU A 48 -3.19 -17.84 1.78
CA LEU A 48 -3.11 -16.83 0.74
C LEU A 48 -4.25 -17.08 -0.24
N ARG A 49 -5.16 -16.10 -0.33
CA ARG A 49 -6.32 -16.11 -1.21
C ARG A 49 -6.09 -15.17 -2.38
N LEU A 50 -6.45 -15.62 -3.58
CA LEU A 50 -6.34 -14.86 -4.82
C LEU A 50 -7.75 -14.69 -5.39
N TYR A 51 -8.28 -13.49 -5.41
CA TYR A 51 -9.55 -13.17 -6.06
C TYR A 51 -9.33 -12.77 -7.51
N THR A 52 -10.13 -13.29 -8.43
CA THR A 52 -10.16 -12.87 -9.83
C THR A 52 -11.16 -11.73 -10.00
N LEU A 53 -10.66 -10.62 -10.54
CA LEU A 53 -11.39 -9.37 -10.71
C LEU A 53 -11.35 -8.96 -12.19
N GLY A 54 -12.38 -8.23 -12.62
CA GLY A 54 -12.46 -7.69 -13.97
C GLY A 54 -11.57 -6.45 -14.17
N LYS A 55 -11.76 -5.78 -15.31
CA LYS A 55 -11.19 -4.45 -15.56
C LYS A 55 -11.62 -3.41 -14.52
N ASP A 56 -12.85 -3.54 -14.04
CA ASP A 56 -13.34 -2.83 -12.87
C ASP A 56 -12.97 -3.67 -11.64
N GLU A 57 -12.07 -3.14 -10.82
CA GLU A 57 -11.48 -3.83 -9.67
C GLU A 57 -12.54 -4.19 -8.60
N SER A 58 -13.68 -3.49 -8.58
CA SER A 58 -14.81 -3.81 -7.69
C SER A 58 -15.66 -5.01 -8.17
N ARG A 59 -15.43 -5.47 -9.41
CA ARG A 59 -16.21 -6.55 -10.02
C ARG A 59 -15.46 -7.86 -9.95
N VAL A 60 -15.90 -8.71 -9.03
CA VAL A 60 -15.51 -10.12 -9.00
C VAL A 60 -15.95 -10.81 -10.29
N ILE A 61 -15.02 -11.53 -10.91
CA ILE A 61 -15.29 -12.39 -12.05
C ILE A 61 -14.97 -13.83 -11.65
N ASP A 62 -15.81 -14.76 -12.08
CA ASP A 62 -15.45 -16.17 -12.01
C ASP A 62 -14.61 -16.55 -13.24
N VAL A 63 -13.78 -17.58 -13.10
CA VAL A 63 -12.96 -18.16 -14.17
C VAL A 63 -13.12 -19.67 -14.17
N GLU A 64 -12.74 -20.34 -15.24
CA GLU A 64 -12.77 -21.81 -15.28
C GLU A 64 -11.94 -22.40 -14.13
N THR A 65 -12.54 -23.37 -13.43
CA THR A 65 -11.88 -24.08 -12.33
C THR A 65 -10.58 -24.70 -12.81
N GLN A 66 -9.49 -24.38 -12.12
CA GLN A 66 -8.16 -24.90 -12.40
C GLN A 66 -7.36 -25.00 -11.09
N SER A 67 -6.24 -25.71 -11.12
CA SER A 67 -5.27 -25.71 -10.02
C SER A 67 -4.05 -24.91 -10.45
N LEU A 68 -3.67 -23.93 -9.64
CA LEU A 68 -2.50 -23.10 -9.91
C LEU A 68 -1.30 -23.67 -9.15
N LYS A 69 -0.16 -23.77 -9.83
CA LYS A 69 1.13 -24.01 -9.19
C LYS A 69 1.84 -22.68 -9.09
N GLY A 70 2.22 -22.28 -7.89
CA GLY A 70 3.03 -21.11 -7.63
C GLY A 70 4.36 -21.47 -6.98
N PHE A 71 5.24 -20.49 -6.92
CA PHE A 71 6.50 -20.53 -6.21
C PHE A 71 6.55 -19.35 -5.27
N VAL A 72 6.92 -19.59 -4.03
CA VAL A 72 7.01 -18.57 -2.99
C VAL A 72 8.40 -18.60 -2.38
N LYS A 73 8.99 -17.43 -2.18
CA LYS A 73 10.28 -17.27 -1.51
C LYS A 73 10.24 -16.05 -0.60
N ALA A 74 11.11 -15.98 0.39
CA ALA A 74 11.31 -14.74 1.15
C ALA A 74 11.81 -13.61 0.24
N VAL A 75 11.46 -12.36 0.56
CA VAL A 75 12.04 -11.19 -0.11
C VAL A 75 13.56 -11.18 0.08
N GLY A 76 14.31 -10.97 -1.00
CA GLY A 76 15.78 -11.08 -1.03
C GLY A 76 16.32 -12.52 -0.98
N GLY A 77 15.45 -13.52 -0.81
CA GLY A 77 15.82 -14.94 -0.85
C GLY A 77 15.97 -15.48 -2.28
N ASN A 78 16.74 -16.56 -2.40
CA ASN A 78 16.96 -17.28 -3.66
C ASN A 78 16.20 -18.61 -3.72
N ASP A 79 15.85 -19.19 -2.58
CA ASP A 79 15.19 -20.51 -2.50
C ASP A 79 13.67 -20.35 -2.60
N ALA A 80 13.11 -20.75 -3.74
CA ALA A 80 11.68 -20.75 -3.98
C ALA A 80 11.06 -22.12 -3.67
N GLN A 81 9.99 -22.11 -2.90
CA GLN A 81 9.23 -23.28 -2.51
C GLN A 81 7.92 -23.37 -3.30
N PRO A 82 7.55 -24.55 -3.82
CA PRO A 82 6.31 -24.71 -4.57
C PRO A 82 5.09 -24.66 -3.65
N VAL A 83 4.05 -23.94 -4.07
CA VAL A 83 2.74 -23.88 -3.40
C VAL A 83 1.66 -24.21 -4.42
N THR A 84 0.66 -24.99 -4.02
CA THR A 84 -0.53 -25.24 -4.84
C THR A 84 -1.66 -24.36 -4.36
N PHE A 85 -2.31 -23.66 -5.29
CA PHE A 85 -3.53 -22.92 -5.03
C PHE A 85 -4.70 -23.70 -5.65
N ALA A 86 -5.65 -24.09 -4.80
CA ALA A 86 -6.86 -24.80 -5.20
C ALA A 86 -7.99 -23.79 -5.43
N ALA A 87 -8.81 -24.05 -6.45
CA ALA A 87 -10.07 -23.35 -6.62
C ALA A 87 -10.99 -23.61 -5.43
N GLU A 88 -11.60 -22.56 -4.88
CA GLU A 88 -12.60 -22.65 -3.81
C GLU A 88 -13.83 -21.86 -4.25
N SER A 89 -14.74 -22.49 -5.01
CA SER A 89 -15.94 -21.80 -5.51
C SER A 89 -16.74 -21.16 -4.37
N GLN A 90 -17.24 -19.96 -4.61
CA GLN A 90 -18.05 -19.20 -3.64
C GLN A 90 -19.49 -18.99 -4.14
N GLU A 91 -20.33 -18.43 -3.27
CA GLU A 91 -21.70 -18.04 -3.65
C GLU A 91 -21.65 -17.03 -4.80
N GLY A 92 -22.39 -17.33 -5.88
CA GLY A 92 -22.40 -16.52 -7.10
C GLY A 92 -21.53 -17.06 -8.24
N ASP A 93 -20.60 -17.97 -7.97
CA ASP A 93 -19.81 -18.61 -9.02
C ASP A 93 -20.68 -19.59 -9.84
N ALA A 94 -20.51 -19.58 -11.16
CA ALA A 94 -21.18 -20.55 -12.01
C ALA A 94 -20.57 -21.96 -11.88
N ALA A 95 -21.31 -22.98 -12.31
CA ALA A 95 -20.86 -24.36 -12.24
C ALA A 95 -19.52 -24.57 -12.99
N ASN A 96 -18.57 -25.25 -12.35
CA ASN A 96 -17.19 -25.47 -12.84
C ASN A 96 -16.38 -24.19 -13.02
N ARG A 97 -16.75 -23.13 -12.30
CA ARG A 97 -16.02 -21.87 -12.25
C ARG A 97 -15.73 -21.50 -10.80
N THR A 98 -14.73 -20.64 -10.62
CA THR A 98 -14.31 -20.12 -9.32
C THR A 98 -13.90 -18.67 -9.49
N SER A 99 -14.25 -17.81 -8.55
CA SER A 99 -13.68 -16.46 -8.48
C SER A 99 -12.46 -16.37 -7.58
N GLN A 100 -12.11 -17.45 -6.88
CA GLN A 100 -11.02 -17.44 -5.91
C GLN A 100 -10.18 -18.71 -5.91
N PHE A 101 -8.91 -18.54 -5.57
CA PHE A 101 -7.96 -19.63 -5.36
C PHE A 101 -7.27 -19.48 -4.01
N VAL A 102 -7.09 -20.59 -3.30
CA VAL A 102 -6.48 -20.60 -1.97
C VAL A 102 -5.28 -21.52 -1.93
N GLY A 103 -4.17 -20.98 -1.43
CA GLY A 103 -2.96 -21.72 -1.11
C GLY A 103 -2.59 -21.54 0.37
N ILE A 104 -1.79 -22.48 0.89
CA ILE A 104 -1.18 -22.38 2.21
C ILE A 104 0.30 -22.13 2.01
N LEU A 105 0.79 -21.02 2.56
CA LEU A 105 2.20 -20.71 2.58
C LEU A 105 2.95 -21.69 3.49
N PRO A 106 4.18 -22.05 3.14
CA PRO A 106 5.07 -22.79 4.03
C PRO A 106 5.19 -22.08 5.38
N ALA A 107 5.27 -22.86 6.46
CA ALA A 107 5.28 -22.32 7.82
C ALA A 107 6.43 -21.33 8.05
N GLU A 108 7.56 -21.53 7.36
CA GLU A 108 8.75 -20.68 7.44
C GLU A 108 8.56 -19.32 6.75
N LEU A 109 7.58 -19.22 5.84
CA LEU A 109 7.27 -18.03 5.06
C LEU A 109 6.00 -17.31 5.53
N SER A 110 5.19 -17.98 6.36
CA SER A 110 3.97 -17.39 6.94
C SER A 110 4.31 -16.18 7.83
N GLY A 111 3.64 -15.06 7.59
CA GLY A 111 3.86 -13.81 8.33
C GLY A 111 5.13 -13.04 7.97
N SER A 112 5.91 -13.53 7.01
CA SER A 112 7.10 -12.84 6.47
C SER A 112 6.79 -12.21 5.10
N PRO A 113 7.54 -11.15 4.69
CA PRO A 113 7.53 -10.68 3.30
C PRO A 113 7.93 -11.81 2.35
N VAL A 114 7.14 -12.02 1.29
CA VAL A 114 7.37 -13.06 0.30
C VAL A 114 7.23 -12.54 -1.13
N VAL A 115 8.01 -13.10 -2.04
CA VAL A 115 7.77 -12.99 -3.48
C VAL A 115 7.01 -14.23 -3.92
N VAL A 116 5.85 -14.02 -4.53
CA VAL A 116 4.99 -15.06 -5.10
C VAL A 116 5.08 -14.98 -6.61
N THR A 117 5.22 -16.12 -7.28
CA THR A 117 5.17 -16.24 -8.73
C THR A 117 4.30 -17.42 -9.13
N ILE A 118 3.24 -17.16 -9.87
CA ILE A 118 2.37 -18.15 -10.51
C ILE A 118 2.62 -18.06 -12.02
N PRO A 119 3.38 -19.01 -12.61
CA PRO A 119 3.76 -18.97 -14.02
C PRO A 119 2.60 -19.10 -15.00
N ASN A 120 1.46 -19.62 -14.55
CA ASN A 120 0.32 -19.88 -15.42
C ASN A 120 -1.00 -19.82 -14.64
N ILE A 121 -1.80 -18.81 -14.96
CA ILE A 121 -3.23 -18.75 -14.67
C ILE A 121 -3.97 -18.53 -15.99
N VAL A 122 -5.06 -19.28 -16.21
CA VAL A 122 -5.88 -19.15 -17.42
C VAL A 122 -7.12 -18.32 -17.11
N ILE A 123 -7.31 -17.21 -17.82
CA ILE A 123 -8.50 -16.36 -17.70
C ILE A 123 -9.06 -16.16 -19.11
N ALA A 124 -10.32 -16.53 -19.32
CA ALA A 124 -10.99 -16.47 -20.62
C ALA A 124 -10.21 -17.17 -21.76
N GLY A 125 -9.50 -18.27 -21.47
CA GLY A 125 -8.70 -19.03 -22.43
C GLY A 125 -7.29 -18.46 -22.69
N GLU A 126 -6.97 -17.28 -22.15
CA GLU A 126 -5.64 -16.68 -22.24
C GLU A 126 -4.78 -17.03 -21.02
N ARG A 127 -3.47 -17.13 -21.21
CA ARG A 127 -2.52 -17.53 -20.17
C ARG A 127 -1.75 -16.32 -19.67
N PHE A 128 -1.78 -16.11 -18.36
CA PHE A 128 -1.08 -15.02 -17.70
C PHE A 128 -0.06 -15.55 -16.70
N ARG A 129 0.99 -14.75 -16.51
CA ARG A 129 1.94 -14.89 -15.40
C ARG A 129 1.56 -13.89 -14.34
N LEU A 130 1.36 -14.37 -13.13
CA LEU A 130 1.12 -13.55 -11.95
C LEU A 130 2.39 -13.54 -11.11
N GLY A 131 2.86 -12.37 -10.74
CA GLY A 131 4.00 -12.20 -9.85
C GLY A 131 3.77 -10.98 -8.98
N PHE A 132 4.00 -11.12 -7.68
CA PHE A 132 3.91 -10.02 -6.75
C PHE A 132 4.83 -10.25 -5.56
N GLU A 133 5.18 -9.16 -4.90
CA GLU A 133 5.92 -9.16 -3.65
C GLU A 133 4.97 -8.68 -2.56
N SER A 134 4.81 -9.48 -1.50
CA SER A 134 4.30 -8.93 -0.25
C SER A 134 5.41 -8.15 0.42
N SER A 135 5.14 -6.87 0.66
CA SER A 135 5.81 -6.20 1.76
C SER A 135 5.49 -6.98 3.04
N ALA A 136 6.34 -6.88 4.06
CA ALA A 136 5.92 -7.31 5.39
C ALA A 136 4.50 -6.80 5.59
N ALA A 137 3.59 -7.69 6.00
CA ALA A 137 2.68 -7.21 7.02
C ALA A 137 3.63 -6.65 8.09
N ALA A 138 3.85 -5.34 8.06
CA ALA A 138 3.93 -4.63 9.30
C ALA A 138 2.80 -5.25 10.11
N HIS A 139 3.12 -5.79 11.28
CA HIS A 139 2.11 -5.82 12.31
C HIS A 139 1.46 -4.45 12.24
N ASP A 140 0.24 -4.40 11.70
CA ASP A 140 -0.62 -3.24 11.72
C ASP A 140 -1.00 -3.04 13.19
N GLU A 141 -0.04 -2.60 13.99
CA GLU A 141 -0.28 -1.46 14.85
C GLU A 141 -0.44 -0.25 13.93
N ALA A 142 -1.63 -0.23 13.32
CA ALA A 142 -2.29 0.83 12.57
C ALA A 142 -1.39 1.93 11.99
N MET A 143 -0.97 1.76 10.73
CA MET A 143 -0.62 2.89 9.85
C MET A 143 -1.55 2.84 8.64
N PRO A 144 -2.62 3.64 8.59
CA PRO A 144 -3.63 3.58 7.56
C PRO A 144 -3.14 3.96 6.17
N SER A 145 -3.85 3.38 5.21
CA SER A 145 -3.78 3.67 3.80
C SER A 145 -3.99 5.17 3.53
N LYS A 146 -3.23 5.67 2.54
CA LYS A 146 -3.50 6.94 1.88
C LYS A 146 -4.97 6.96 1.46
N VAL A 147 -5.70 7.98 1.90
CA VAL A 147 -7.11 8.18 1.53
C VAL A 147 -7.21 8.42 0.01
N ALA A 148 -8.24 7.89 -0.66
CA ALA A 148 -8.45 8.14 -2.09
C ALA A 148 -8.57 9.64 -2.40
N ASP A 149 -8.30 10.11 -3.63
CA ASP A 149 -8.13 11.55 -3.92
C ASP A 149 -9.29 12.46 -3.44
N GLU A 150 -10.54 11.98 -3.44
CA GLU A 150 -11.69 12.73 -2.89
C GLU A 150 -11.74 12.66 -1.36
N GLU A 151 -11.41 11.51 -0.81
CA GLU A 151 -11.37 11.19 0.59
C GLU A 151 -10.24 11.96 1.32
N GLU A 152 -9.10 12.14 0.64
CA GLU A 152 -7.98 12.98 1.09
C GLU A 152 -8.42 14.44 1.09
N ARG A 153 -9.13 14.89 0.05
CA ARG A 153 -9.72 16.24 0.03
C ARG A 153 -10.70 16.45 1.17
N GLN A 154 -11.60 15.51 1.45
CA GLN A 154 -12.49 15.61 2.61
C GLN A 154 -11.73 15.63 3.93
N LEU A 155 -10.65 14.87 4.05
CA LEU A 155 -9.81 14.87 5.24
C LEU A 155 -9.11 16.21 5.46
N TYR A 156 -8.59 16.85 4.41
CA TYR A 156 -7.78 18.06 4.54
C TYR A 156 -8.52 19.38 4.33
N LEU A 157 -9.63 19.38 3.60
CA LEU A 157 -10.34 20.60 3.19
C LEU A 157 -11.67 20.80 3.89
N THR A 158 -12.01 19.93 4.84
CA THR A 158 -13.20 20.05 5.69
C THR A 158 -12.78 20.14 7.17
N PRO A 159 -13.24 21.13 7.94
CA PRO A 159 -12.97 21.20 9.38
C PRO A 159 -13.56 20.01 10.17
N GLY A 160 -12.99 19.70 11.34
CA GLY A 160 -13.54 18.73 12.29
C GLY A 160 -12.70 18.62 13.57
N GLY A 161 -13.34 18.28 14.70
CA GLY A 161 -12.66 18.24 16.00
C GLY A 161 -11.91 19.54 16.30
N ILE A 162 -10.60 19.44 16.57
CA ILE A 162 -9.72 20.61 16.75
C ILE A 162 -9.00 21.06 15.46
N TYR A 163 -9.28 20.42 14.32
CA TYR A 163 -8.81 20.86 13.01
C TYR A 163 -9.81 21.86 12.41
N THR A 164 -9.43 23.14 12.41
CA THR A 164 -10.34 24.26 12.12
C THR A 164 -10.16 24.79 10.69
N GLN A 165 -11.11 25.65 10.26
CA GLN A 165 -10.98 26.37 8.98
C GLN A 165 -9.70 27.23 8.91
N ALA A 166 -9.31 27.84 10.03
CA ALA A 166 -8.07 28.61 10.12
C ALA A 166 -6.83 27.73 9.90
N ASP A 167 -6.86 26.47 10.35
CA ASP A 167 -5.78 25.52 10.09
C ASP A 167 -5.70 25.13 8.62
N ILE A 168 -6.84 24.93 7.96
CA ILE A 168 -6.90 24.65 6.51
C ILE A 168 -6.25 25.79 5.73
N GLU A 169 -6.62 27.03 6.06
CA GLU A 169 -6.04 28.24 5.45
C GLU A 169 -4.54 28.37 5.75
N ALA A 170 -4.13 28.13 7.01
CA ALA A 170 -2.73 28.16 7.41
C ALA A 170 -1.87 27.09 6.69
N ASN A 171 -2.48 25.97 6.31
CA ASN A 171 -1.84 24.93 5.51
C ASN A 171 -1.90 25.19 3.99
N GLY A 172 -2.57 26.26 3.55
CA GLY A 172 -2.66 26.66 2.15
C GLY A 172 -3.84 26.05 1.38
N ALA A 173 -4.84 25.48 2.06
CA ALA A 173 -6.00 24.81 1.45
C ALA A 173 -5.60 23.73 0.42
N VAL A 174 -4.58 22.94 0.77
CA VAL A 174 -4.05 21.82 -0.02
C VAL A 174 -4.09 20.52 0.78
N THR A 175 -4.03 19.39 0.09
CA THR A 175 -3.84 18.07 0.73
C THR A 175 -2.36 17.80 1.04
N ALA A 176 -2.07 16.80 1.88
CA ALA A 176 -0.69 16.37 2.13
C ALA A 176 0.00 15.88 0.85
N SER A 177 -0.68 15.10 -0.01
CA SER A 177 -0.11 14.68 -1.30
C SER A 177 0.24 15.85 -2.22
N GLN A 178 -0.49 16.96 -2.14
CA GLN A 178 -0.18 18.17 -2.89
C GLN A 178 0.99 18.94 -2.27
N LYS A 179 0.96 19.17 -0.95
CA LYS A 179 1.97 19.98 -0.23
C LYS A 179 3.35 19.32 -0.25
N PHE A 180 3.42 17.99 -0.18
CA PHE A 180 4.66 17.24 -0.01
C PHE A 180 5.10 16.49 -1.28
N ARG A 181 4.51 16.81 -2.43
CA ARG A 181 4.85 16.17 -3.70
C ARG A 181 6.35 16.21 -3.98
N GLY A 182 6.95 15.05 -4.24
CA GLY A 182 8.37 14.91 -4.56
C GLY A 182 9.32 15.00 -3.36
N LEU A 183 8.79 15.11 -2.13
CA LEU A 183 9.61 15.03 -0.92
C LEU A 183 9.75 13.58 -0.46
N MET A 184 10.98 13.18 -0.14
CA MET A 184 11.27 11.83 0.34
C MET A 184 11.08 11.74 1.85
N SER A 185 10.31 10.73 2.28
CA SER A 185 10.09 10.39 3.68
C SER A 185 11.41 10.03 4.39
N SER A 186 11.51 10.33 5.68
CA SER A 186 12.69 10.00 6.48
C SER A 186 12.26 9.26 7.74
N HIS A 187 12.48 7.95 7.75
CA HIS A 187 12.14 7.07 8.86
C HIS A 187 13.40 6.72 9.64
N ASP A 188 13.84 7.62 10.50
CA ASP A 188 14.86 7.31 11.50
C ASP A 188 14.17 6.77 12.75
N MET A 189 14.23 5.44 12.90
CA MET A 189 13.63 4.71 14.03
C MET A 189 14.41 4.89 15.34
N GLN A 190 15.53 5.61 15.33
CA GLN A 190 16.41 5.81 16.48
C GLN A 190 16.54 7.29 16.86
N PRO A 191 15.42 7.97 17.22
CA PRO A 191 15.49 9.34 17.71
C PRO A 191 16.31 9.41 19.00
N LYS A 192 17.16 10.42 19.10
CA LYS A 192 17.98 10.69 20.28
C LYS A 192 17.19 11.53 21.28
N THR A 193 17.53 11.45 22.56
CA THR A 193 16.96 12.36 23.57
C THR A 193 17.09 13.82 23.12
N GLY A 194 15.98 14.55 23.15
CA GLY A 194 15.85 15.92 22.65
C GLY A 194 15.41 16.03 21.18
N ASP A 195 15.44 14.95 20.39
CA ASP A 195 14.87 14.96 19.05
C ASP A 195 13.35 15.08 19.10
N ARG A 196 12.78 15.86 18.18
CA ARG A 196 11.34 15.84 17.92
C ARG A 196 10.95 14.49 17.32
N ILE A 197 9.84 13.95 17.79
CA ILE A 197 9.34 12.66 17.36
C ILE A 197 8.00 12.82 16.65
N CYS A 198 7.75 11.96 15.66
CA CYS A 198 6.49 11.89 14.97
C CYS A 198 5.38 11.52 15.97
N PRO A 199 4.28 12.28 16.06
CA PRO A 199 3.18 12.00 16.98
C PRO A 199 2.53 10.63 16.80
N ILE A 200 2.66 10.05 15.62
CA ILE A 200 2.02 8.78 15.22
C ILE A 200 2.94 7.58 15.47
N THR A 201 4.19 7.65 14.98
CA THR A 201 5.12 6.50 15.01
C THR A 201 6.18 6.58 16.12
N SER A 202 6.31 7.73 16.80
CA SER A 202 7.43 8.03 17.71
C SER A 202 8.83 7.94 17.08
N THR A 203 8.95 7.86 15.76
CA THR A 203 10.22 7.95 15.03
C THR A 203 10.70 9.40 14.96
N LYS A 204 11.95 9.65 14.56
CA LYS A 204 12.43 11.03 14.39
C LYS A 204 11.55 11.80 13.40
N ALA A 205 11.02 12.94 13.82
CA ALA A 205 10.28 13.86 12.96
C ALA A 205 11.23 14.73 12.14
N THR A 206 10.71 15.34 11.08
CA THR A 206 11.42 16.32 10.28
C THR A 206 10.54 17.54 10.04
N SER A 207 11.15 18.72 10.01
CA SER A 207 10.45 19.97 9.68
C SER A 207 9.92 20.00 8.24
N LYS A 208 10.41 19.11 7.37
CA LYS A 208 9.94 18.94 5.99
C LYS A 208 8.47 18.52 5.89
N PHE A 209 8.02 17.68 6.82
CA PHE A 209 6.62 17.26 6.91
C PHE A 209 6.02 17.96 8.10
N SER A 210 5.49 19.15 7.89
CA SER A 210 4.84 19.94 8.94
C SER A 210 3.42 20.33 8.57
N TRP A 211 2.55 20.27 9.57
CA TRP A 211 1.13 20.57 9.44
C TRP A 211 0.62 21.39 10.62
N VAL A 212 -0.27 22.34 10.35
CA VAL A 212 -0.90 23.15 11.39
C VAL A 212 -2.21 22.51 11.82
N ILE A 213 -2.42 22.35 13.13
CA ILE A 213 -3.67 21.90 13.77
C ILE A 213 -3.86 22.70 15.06
N ASP A 214 -5.06 23.23 15.31
CA ASP A 214 -5.37 24.10 16.46
C ASP A 214 -4.40 25.29 16.59
N GLY A 215 -4.01 25.85 15.45
CA GLY A 215 -3.03 26.94 15.35
C GLY A 215 -1.61 26.56 15.76
N LYS A 216 -1.30 25.27 15.92
CA LYS A 216 0.03 24.77 16.32
C LYS A 216 0.66 23.96 15.21
N THR A 217 1.97 24.15 15.02
CA THR A 217 2.74 23.40 14.03
C THR A 217 3.23 22.08 14.62
N TYR A 218 2.84 20.99 13.98
CA TYR A 218 3.30 19.64 14.27
C TYR A 218 4.27 19.18 13.17
N GLU A 219 5.22 18.32 13.54
CA GLU A 219 6.23 17.77 12.62
C GLU A 219 6.13 16.24 12.58
N PHE A 220 6.33 15.69 11.39
CA PHE A 220 6.09 14.29 11.08
C PHE A 220 7.30 13.69 10.36
N CYS A 221 7.39 12.37 10.32
CA CYS A 221 8.44 11.67 9.58
C CYS A 221 8.11 11.47 8.09
N CYS A 222 6.82 11.52 7.73
CA CYS A 222 6.31 11.31 6.37
C CYS A 222 4.88 11.85 6.19
N PRO A 223 4.40 12.00 4.93
CA PRO A 223 3.04 12.46 4.64
C PRO A 223 1.91 11.60 5.23
N PRO A 224 1.96 10.24 5.22
CA PRO A 224 0.89 9.43 5.81
C PRO A 224 0.66 9.67 7.31
N CYS A 225 1.71 10.01 8.07
CA CYS A 225 1.54 10.38 9.48
C CYS A 225 0.76 11.68 9.67
N VAL A 226 0.73 12.55 8.66
CA VAL A 226 -0.12 13.74 8.68
C VAL A 226 -1.59 13.34 8.54
N ASP A 227 -1.90 12.40 7.65
CA ASP A 227 -3.27 11.90 7.43
C ASP A 227 -3.85 11.39 8.75
N GLU A 228 -3.10 10.55 9.44
CA GLU A 228 -3.49 9.97 10.72
C GLU A 228 -3.65 10.97 11.82
N PHE A 229 -2.75 11.93 11.89
CA PHE A 229 -2.83 12.92 12.92
C PHE A 229 -4.00 13.89 12.70
N VAL A 230 -4.34 14.21 11.44
CA VAL A 230 -5.55 14.98 11.12
C VAL A 230 -6.82 14.16 11.42
N LYS A 231 -6.85 12.86 11.12
CA LYS A 231 -7.98 11.98 11.52
C LYS A 231 -8.13 11.93 13.04
N LEU A 232 -7.04 11.76 13.78
CA LEU A 232 -7.02 11.75 15.24
C LEU A 232 -7.53 13.09 15.80
N ALA A 233 -7.01 14.21 15.30
CA ALA A 233 -7.42 15.55 15.71
C ALA A 233 -8.92 15.83 15.48
N LYS A 234 -9.51 15.18 14.46
CA LYS A 234 -10.94 15.26 14.16
C LYS A 234 -11.78 14.35 15.06
N ALA A 235 -11.33 13.11 15.28
CA ALA A 235 -12.10 12.07 15.94
C ALA A 235 -11.95 12.06 17.47
N ASP A 236 -10.74 12.27 17.97
CA ASP A 236 -10.41 12.32 19.40
C ASP A 236 -9.43 13.47 19.70
N PRO A 237 -9.94 14.71 19.82
CA PRO A 237 -9.11 15.87 20.17
C PRO A 237 -8.33 15.73 21.48
N SER A 238 -8.81 14.91 22.42
CA SER A 238 -8.19 14.76 23.73
C SER A 238 -6.89 13.96 23.70
N ALA A 239 -6.70 13.15 22.65
CA ALA A 239 -5.47 12.39 22.41
C ALA A 239 -4.34 13.25 21.81
N VAL A 240 -4.66 14.44 21.29
CA VAL A 240 -3.68 15.35 20.68
C VAL A 240 -2.98 16.18 21.77
N LYS A 241 -1.68 15.94 21.93
CA LYS A 241 -0.83 16.65 22.90
C LYS A 241 -0.26 17.95 22.31
N LEU A 242 0.39 18.76 23.13
CA LEU A 242 1.11 19.93 22.64
C LEU A 242 2.33 19.50 21.81
N PRO A 243 2.74 20.27 20.77
CA PRO A 243 3.93 19.95 19.97
C PRO A 243 5.19 19.74 20.81
N SER A 244 5.33 20.48 21.92
CA SER A 244 6.46 20.37 22.85
C SER A 244 6.52 19.04 23.61
N GLU A 245 5.43 18.28 23.63
CA GLU A 245 5.37 16.97 24.30
C GLU A 245 5.84 15.83 23.38
N TYR A 246 5.88 16.06 22.07
CA TYR A 246 6.40 15.11 21.08
C TYR A 246 7.92 15.24 20.92
N VAL A 247 8.63 15.04 22.03
CA VAL A 247 10.09 15.04 22.11
C VAL A 247 10.57 13.77 22.79
N LYS A 248 11.60 13.13 22.23
CA LYS A 248 12.23 11.97 22.85
C LYS A 248 12.85 12.39 24.18
N ARG A 249 12.43 11.72 25.26
CA ARG A 249 13.05 11.82 26.58
C ARG A 249 14.11 10.74 26.73
#